data_AF-A0A371JLI7-F1
#
_entry.id   AF-A0A371JLI7-F1
#
_cell.length_a   1.000
_cell.length_b   1.000
_cell.length_c   1.000
_cell.angle_alpha   90.00
_cell.angle_beta   90.00
_cell.angle_gamma   90.00
#
_symmetry.space_group_name_H-M   'P 1'
#
loop_
_entity.id
_entity.type
_entity.pdbx_description
1 polymer ?
#
loop_
_entity_poly.entity_id
_entity_poly.type
_entity_poly.pdbx_seq_one_letter_code
_entity_poly.pdbx_strand_id
1 'polypeptide(L)'
;MLSFLGFGKGKAQEKKSTEKQKGIIGRYYENDSPVIMKFVNELPNENTIKKLPFLTVVSWKYEGTKNNGMPPKEINERMIILEEALETSMNETDIFTHAYSRTGNNLKELVYYTTKQDDFMTMLNRTLEKHDVYPIEINFYEDKEWTDFQKVLNDFKNK
;
A
#
# COMPACT_ATOMS: atom_id res chain seq x y z
N MET A 1 6.72 -64.79 -0.25
CA MET A 1 6.36 -63.36 -0.12
C MET A 1 7.60 -62.55 -0.45
N LEU A 2 7.55 -61.77 -1.52
CA LEU A 2 8.65 -60.93 -2.01
C LEU A 2 8.65 -59.56 -1.32
N SER A 3 9.87 -59.09 -1.07
CA SER A 3 10.32 -57.75 -0.65
C SER A 3 9.76 -56.59 -1.50
N PHE A 4 9.69 -55.37 -0.94
CA PHE A 4 10.50 -54.21 -1.40
C PHE A 4 10.46 -53.04 -0.41
N LEU A 5 11.61 -52.34 -0.36
CA LEU A 5 11.98 -51.21 0.48
C LEU A 5 11.16 -49.94 0.24
N GLY A 6 11.10 -49.08 1.26
CA GLY A 6 10.77 -47.65 1.13
C GLY A 6 11.69 -46.79 1.99
N PHE A 7 12.88 -46.46 1.47
CA PHE A 7 13.75 -45.39 1.96
C PHE A 7 13.17 -44.06 1.48
N GLY A 8 12.98 -43.08 2.38
CA GLY A 8 12.45 -41.77 2.00
C GLY A 8 12.59 -40.74 3.12
N LYS A 9 13.82 -40.28 3.36
CA LYS A 9 14.08 -39.01 4.04
C LYS A 9 13.40 -37.89 3.26
N GLY A 10 12.22 -37.45 3.71
CA GLY A 10 11.58 -36.23 3.26
C GLY A 10 11.50 -35.26 4.42
N LYS A 11 12.53 -34.42 4.59
CA LYS A 11 12.35 -33.15 5.29
C LYS A 11 11.36 -32.35 4.45
N ALA A 12 10.08 -32.43 4.76
CA ALA A 12 9.11 -31.44 4.29
C ALA A 12 9.49 -30.15 5.01
N GLN A 13 10.27 -29.32 4.30
CA GLN A 13 10.56 -27.96 4.69
C GLN A 13 9.23 -27.25 4.90
N GLU A 14 8.89 -26.96 6.16
CA GLU A 14 8.15 -25.74 6.47
C GLU A 14 8.96 -24.57 5.89
N LYS A 15 8.70 -24.21 4.63
CA LYS A 15 8.95 -22.84 4.20
C LYS A 15 7.88 -21.99 4.88
N LYS A 16 8.08 -21.73 6.17
CA LYS A 16 7.67 -20.46 6.77
C LYS A 16 8.42 -19.40 5.96
N SER A 17 7.71 -18.72 5.08
CA SER A 17 8.15 -17.46 4.52
C SER A 17 8.35 -16.49 5.68
N THR A 18 9.55 -16.49 6.25
CA THR A 18 10.04 -15.43 7.15
C THR A 18 10.29 -14.18 6.30
N GLU A 19 9.22 -13.60 5.78
CA GLU A 19 9.25 -12.23 5.31
C GLU A 19 8.89 -11.36 6.51
N LYS A 20 9.93 -10.96 7.23
CA LYS A 20 9.87 -10.04 8.37
C LYS A 20 9.07 -8.81 7.90
N GLN A 21 7.92 -8.51 8.53
CA GLN A 21 7.09 -7.35 8.17
C GLN A 21 7.98 -6.09 8.10
N LYS A 22 8.24 -5.60 6.88
CA LYS A 22 9.13 -4.46 6.57
C LYS A 22 8.44 -3.09 6.74
N GLY A 23 7.20 -3.06 7.21
CA GLY A 23 6.42 -1.83 7.35
C GLY A 23 6.95 -0.97 8.50
N ILE A 24 7.36 0.26 8.18
CA ILE A 24 7.60 1.34 9.14
C ILE A 24 6.28 2.08 9.36
N ILE A 25 6.01 2.44 10.63
CA ILE A 25 5.01 3.44 10.99
C ILE A 25 5.76 4.69 11.47
N GLY A 26 5.58 5.78 10.73
CA GLY A 26 6.10 7.10 11.05
C GLY A 26 5.01 8.04 11.56
N ARG A 27 5.40 9.05 12.33
CA ARG A 27 4.52 10.16 12.70
C ARG A 27 5.20 11.49 12.39
N TYR A 28 4.46 12.42 11.82
CA TYR A 28 4.84 13.82 11.70
C TYR A 28 3.64 14.72 12.01
N TYR A 29 3.82 16.03 11.93
CA TYR A 29 2.76 17.00 12.16
C TYR A 29 2.62 17.91 10.95
N GLU A 30 1.38 18.18 10.58
CA GLU A 30 0.99 19.12 9.52
C GLU A 30 -0.13 19.99 10.09
N ASN A 31 0.03 21.33 10.05
CA ASN A 31 -0.92 22.28 10.66
C ASN A 31 -1.27 21.92 12.11
N ASP A 32 -0.25 21.62 12.93
CA ASP A 32 -0.36 21.15 14.33
C ASP A 32 -1.15 19.85 14.54
N SER A 33 -1.63 19.22 13.47
CA SER A 33 -2.34 17.94 13.51
C SER A 33 -1.39 16.78 13.27
N PRO A 34 -1.49 15.67 14.03
CA PRO A 34 -0.69 14.48 13.77
C PRO A 34 -1.07 13.85 12.43
N VAL A 35 -0.04 13.37 11.72
CA VAL A 35 -0.18 12.51 10.55
C VAL A 35 0.61 11.23 10.79
N ILE A 36 -0.08 10.11 10.65
CA ILE A 36 0.47 8.76 10.74
C ILE A 36 0.77 8.28 9.33
N MET A 37 1.98 7.78 9.09
CA MET A 37 2.44 7.30 7.80
C MET A 37 2.86 5.84 7.90
N LYS A 38 2.46 5.01 6.94
CA LYS A 38 2.84 3.60 6.83
C LYS A 38 3.57 3.41 5.50
N PHE A 39 4.79 2.87 5.51
CA PHE A 39 5.61 2.70 4.31
C PHE A 39 6.65 1.60 4.50
N VAL A 40 7.28 1.13 3.42
CA VAL A 40 8.44 0.23 3.50
C VAL A 40 9.74 1.03 3.51
N ASN A 41 10.79 0.52 4.14
CA ASN A 41 12.01 1.30 4.39
C ASN A 41 13.04 1.33 3.24
N GLU A 42 12.68 0.79 2.08
CA GLU A 42 13.55 0.65 0.93
C GLU A 42 12.77 0.82 -0.38
N LEU A 43 13.45 1.30 -1.42
CA LEU A 43 12.92 1.29 -2.78
C LEU A 43 12.91 -0.16 -3.31
N PRO A 44 11.99 -0.49 -4.23
CA PRO A 44 12.09 -1.74 -4.94
C PRO A 44 13.29 -1.73 -5.91
N ASN A 45 13.55 -2.88 -6.53
CA ASN A 45 14.63 -2.99 -7.52
C ASN A 45 14.38 -2.12 -8.77
N GLU A 46 15.44 -1.81 -9.51
CA GLU A 46 15.38 -0.95 -10.71
C GLU A 46 14.38 -1.43 -11.77
N ASN A 47 14.21 -2.75 -11.93
CA ASN A 47 13.27 -3.30 -12.91
C ASN A 47 11.83 -2.96 -12.54
N THR A 48 11.51 -2.90 -11.25
CA THR A 48 10.18 -2.52 -10.75
C THR A 48 9.96 -1.03 -10.95
N ILE A 49 10.95 -0.20 -10.61
CA ILE A 49 10.90 1.26 -10.80
C ILE A 49 10.62 1.59 -12.28
N LYS A 50 11.39 1.00 -13.21
CA LYS A 50 11.22 1.22 -14.66
C LYS A 50 9.85 0.79 -15.20
N LYS A 51 9.20 -0.20 -14.58
CA LYS A 51 7.87 -0.70 -14.99
C LYS A 51 6.72 0.17 -14.49
N LEU A 52 6.92 0.94 -13.43
CA LEU A 52 5.84 1.65 -12.71
C LEU A 52 6.10 3.16 -12.69
N PRO A 53 5.95 3.85 -13.83
CA PRO A 53 6.37 5.25 -13.98
C PRO A 53 5.36 6.28 -13.45
N PHE A 54 4.18 5.86 -12.99
CA PHE A 54 3.14 6.78 -12.53
C PHE A 54 2.89 6.67 -11.03
N LEU A 55 3.08 7.78 -10.32
CA LEU A 55 2.60 7.97 -8.96
C LEU A 55 1.08 8.14 -9.00
N THR A 56 0.37 7.26 -8.31
CA THR A 56 -1.08 7.25 -8.20
C THR A 56 -1.49 7.51 -6.76
N VAL A 57 -2.23 8.59 -6.55
CA VAL A 57 -2.69 9.02 -5.23
C VAL A 57 -4.19 8.82 -5.15
N VAL A 58 -4.62 7.86 -4.33
CA VAL A 58 -6.03 7.67 -3.97
C VAL A 58 -6.27 8.40 -2.64
N SER A 59 -7.02 9.49 -2.69
CA SER A 59 -7.26 10.35 -1.53
C SER A 59 -8.70 10.26 -1.05
N TRP A 60 -8.88 10.34 0.28
CA TRP A 60 -10.18 10.35 0.94
C TRP A 60 -10.17 11.46 1.98
N LYS A 61 -10.93 12.54 1.71
CA LYS A 61 -11.16 13.64 2.67
C LYS A 61 -12.28 13.28 3.65
N TYR A 62 -12.09 13.59 4.92
CA TYR A 62 -13.06 13.26 5.97
C TYR A 62 -13.11 14.31 7.08
N GLU A 63 -14.20 14.31 7.85
CA GLU A 63 -14.36 15.20 8.99
C GLU A 63 -13.64 14.65 10.23
N GLY A 64 -12.36 15.00 10.39
CA GLY A 64 -11.50 14.59 11.50
C GLY A 64 -11.27 15.66 12.57
N THR A 65 -11.87 16.85 12.44
CA THR A 65 -11.61 18.02 13.29
C THR A 65 -11.84 17.76 14.79
N LYS A 66 -12.84 16.95 15.13
CA LYS A 66 -13.15 16.54 16.51
C LYS A 66 -12.23 15.43 17.04
N ASN A 67 -11.31 14.91 16.23
CA ASN A 67 -10.42 13.81 16.55
C ASN A 67 -8.97 14.13 16.13
N ASN A 68 -8.53 15.39 16.31
CA ASN A 68 -7.18 15.87 15.97
C ASN A 68 -6.76 15.53 14.53
N GLY A 69 -7.67 15.66 13.58
CA GLY A 69 -7.43 15.35 12.17
C GLY A 69 -7.44 13.85 11.84
N MET A 70 -7.64 12.95 12.81
CA MET A 70 -7.77 11.50 12.57
C MET A 70 -9.22 11.13 12.23
N PRO A 71 -9.45 10.04 11.45
CA PRO A 71 -10.81 9.65 11.08
C PRO A 71 -11.62 9.19 12.30
N PRO A 72 -12.93 9.46 12.36
CA PRO A 72 -13.84 8.77 13.28
C PRO A 72 -13.80 7.26 13.05
N LYS A 73 -14.14 6.47 14.08
CA LYS A 73 -14.04 5.01 14.04
C LYS A 73 -14.74 4.38 12.82
N GLU A 74 -15.99 4.75 12.58
CA GLU A 74 -16.79 4.20 11.47
C GLU A 74 -16.17 4.51 10.09
N ILE A 75 -15.62 5.72 9.93
CA ILE A 75 -14.92 6.11 8.70
C ILE A 75 -13.60 5.33 8.55
N ASN A 76 -12.86 5.18 9.65
CA ASN A 76 -11.62 4.41 9.65
C ASN A 76 -11.85 2.94 9.29
N GLU A 77 -12.93 2.32 9.78
CA GLU A 77 -13.31 0.95 9.41
C GLU A 77 -13.57 0.82 7.91
N ARG A 78 -14.26 1.78 7.29
CA ARG A 78 -14.44 1.78 5.83
C ARG A 78 -13.13 1.99 5.06
N MET A 79 -12.22 2.82 5.57
CA MET A 79 -10.89 3.01 4.98
C MET A 79 -10.04 1.73 5.05
N ILE A 80 -10.13 0.98 6.15
CA ILE A 80 -9.46 -0.31 6.30
C ILE A 80 -9.98 -1.30 5.25
N ILE A 81 -11.30 -1.40 5.08
CA ILE A 81 -11.90 -2.29 4.07
C ILE A 81 -11.42 -1.92 2.64
N LEU A 82 -11.32 -0.63 2.34
CA LEU A 82 -10.78 -0.17 1.06
C LEU A 82 -9.30 -0.56 0.90
N GLU A 83 -8.47 -0.32 1.92
CA GLU A 83 -7.03 -0.64 1.90
C GLU A 83 -6.82 -2.16 1.72
N GLU A 84 -7.59 -3.00 2.42
CA GLU A 84 -7.53 -4.47 2.32
C GLU A 84 -7.95 -4.99 0.93
N ALA A 85 -8.96 -4.39 0.31
CA ALA A 85 -9.40 -4.77 -1.05
C ALA A 85 -8.33 -4.47 -2.10
N LEU A 86 -7.67 -3.31 -1.99
CA LEU A 86 -6.56 -2.93 -2.85
C LEU A 86 -5.31 -3.78 -2.61
N GLU A 87 -5.00 -4.10 -1.35
CA GLU A 87 -3.90 -4.99 -0.99
C GLU A 87 -4.12 -6.41 -1.53
N THR A 88 -5.35 -6.92 -1.44
CA THR A 88 -5.71 -8.22 -2.02
C THR A 88 -5.50 -8.23 -3.53
N SER A 89 -5.95 -7.18 -4.22
CA SER A 89 -5.80 -7.07 -5.68
C SER A 89 -4.34 -6.97 -6.11
N MET A 90 -3.50 -6.28 -5.32
CA MET A 90 -2.07 -6.18 -5.56
C MET A 90 -1.35 -7.53 -5.50
N ASN A 91 -1.84 -8.49 -4.72
CA ASN A 91 -1.26 -9.84 -4.68
C ASN A 91 -1.55 -10.66 -5.95
N GLU A 92 -2.47 -10.21 -6.81
CA GLU A 92 -2.89 -10.89 -8.03
C GLU A 92 -2.30 -10.29 -9.31
N THR A 93 -1.56 -9.17 -9.21
CA THR A 93 -1.08 -8.41 -10.39
C THR A 93 0.24 -7.69 -10.12
N ASP A 94 1.01 -7.39 -11.17
CA ASP A 94 2.22 -6.57 -11.11
C ASP A 94 2.04 -5.14 -11.67
N ILE A 95 0.80 -4.73 -11.94
CA ILE A 95 0.51 -3.41 -12.55
C ILE A 95 0.66 -2.24 -11.56
N PHE A 96 0.72 -2.51 -10.26
CA PHE A 96 0.90 -1.49 -9.24
C PHE A 96 1.54 -2.03 -7.97
N THR A 97 2.15 -1.14 -7.19
CA THR A 97 2.70 -1.47 -5.87
C THR A 97 2.49 -0.32 -4.90
N HIS A 98 2.23 -0.64 -3.65
CA HIS A 98 2.11 0.35 -2.58
C HIS A 98 3.47 0.98 -2.27
N ALA A 99 3.50 2.32 -2.20
CA ALA A 99 4.66 3.07 -1.72
C ALA A 99 4.47 3.43 -0.25
N TYR A 100 3.42 4.20 0.03
CA TYR A 100 3.08 4.62 1.39
C TYR A 100 1.59 4.93 1.51
N SER A 101 1.12 4.98 2.75
CA SER A 101 -0.16 5.59 3.09
C SER A 101 0.02 6.59 4.21
N ARG A 102 -0.80 7.64 4.21
CA ARG A 102 -0.86 8.60 5.31
C ARG A 102 -2.28 8.83 5.77
N THR A 103 -2.46 9.02 7.07
CA THR A 103 -3.75 9.30 7.71
C THR A 103 -3.55 10.39 8.75
N GLY A 104 -4.32 11.46 8.64
CA GLY A 104 -4.25 12.58 9.57
C GLY A 104 -4.49 13.90 8.85
N ASN A 105 -4.67 14.98 9.60
CA ASN A 105 -5.01 16.29 9.04
C ASN A 105 -6.25 16.23 8.10
N ASN A 106 -7.29 15.49 8.50
CA ASN A 106 -8.55 15.34 7.76
C ASN A 106 -8.45 14.63 6.39
N LEU A 107 -7.33 13.91 6.17
CA LEU A 107 -7.00 13.30 4.89
C LEU A 107 -6.39 11.90 5.07
N LYS A 108 -6.89 10.94 4.28
CA LYS A 108 -6.25 9.64 4.06
C LYS A 108 -5.76 9.62 2.62
N GLU A 109 -4.51 9.23 2.42
CA GLU A 109 -3.95 8.95 1.10
C GLU A 109 -3.38 7.54 1.08
N LEU A 110 -3.73 6.78 0.04
CA LEU A 110 -3.10 5.53 -0.34
C LEU A 110 -2.32 5.80 -1.62
N VAL A 111 -0.99 5.68 -1.53
CA VAL A 111 -0.08 6.08 -2.60
C VAL A 111 0.59 4.85 -3.19
N TYR A 112 0.46 4.73 -4.50
CA TYR A 112 0.93 3.61 -5.29
C TYR A 112 1.80 4.10 -6.44
N TYR A 113 2.68 3.24 -6.95
CA TYR A 113 3.23 3.40 -8.29
C TYR A 113 2.59 2.38 -9.22
N THR A 114 2.24 2.81 -10.43
CA THR A 114 1.43 2.05 -11.38
C THR A 114 2.05 2.04 -12.77
N THR A 115 1.73 1.02 -13.58
CA THR A 115 2.18 0.89 -14.98
C THR A 115 1.56 1.94 -15.88
N LYS A 116 0.23 2.09 -15.80
CA LYS A 116 -0.60 2.98 -16.61
C LYS A 116 -1.87 3.36 -15.85
N GLN A 117 -2.40 4.54 -16.16
CA GLN A 117 -3.61 5.06 -15.54
C GLN A 117 -4.84 4.17 -15.85
N ASP A 118 -5.04 3.81 -17.12
CA ASP A 118 -6.19 2.99 -17.54
C ASP A 118 -6.18 1.57 -16.94
N ASP A 119 -4.99 0.96 -16.83
CA ASP A 119 -4.83 -0.37 -16.23
C ASP A 119 -5.20 -0.33 -14.74
N PHE A 120 -4.73 0.70 -14.02
CA PHE A 120 -5.08 0.91 -12.61
C PHE A 120 -6.57 1.16 -12.43
N MET A 121 -7.18 2.02 -13.23
CA MET A 121 -8.62 2.31 -13.15
C MET A 121 -9.48 1.08 -13.46
N THR A 122 -9.07 0.27 -14.43
CA THR A 122 -9.76 -0.98 -14.77
C THR A 122 -9.71 -1.98 -13.61
N MET A 123 -8.53 -2.15 -13.01
CA MET A 123 -8.35 -2.99 -11.82
C MET A 123 -9.18 -2.46 -10.66
N LEU A 124 -9.10 -1.17 -10.36
CA LEU A 124 -9.83 -0.53 -9.26
C LEU A 124 -11.34 -0.74 -9.37
N ASN A 125 -11.91 -0.49 -10.55
CA ASN A 125 -13.35 -0.65 -10.77
C ASN A 125 -13.79 -2.10 -10.59
N ARG A 126 -12.96 -3.06 -11.03
CA ARG A 126 -13.23 -4.49 -10.81
C ARG A 126 -13.13 -4.87 -9.34
N THR A 127 -12.11 -4.41 -8.64
CA THR A 127 -11.90 -4.66 -7.21
C THR A 127 -13.06 -4.14 -6.38
N LEU A 128 -13.59 -2.96 -6.73
CA LEU A 128 -14.62 -2.27 -5.95
C LEU A 128 -16.05 -2.51 -6.46
N GLU A 129 -16.27 -3.39 -7.44
CA GLU A 129 -17.57 -3.60 -8.11
C GLU A 129 -18.70 -3.92 -7.11
N LYS A 130 -18.40 -4.65 -6.03
CA LYS A 130 -19.36 -5.08 -5.01
C LYS A 130 -19.31 -4.27 -3.71
N HIS A 131 -18.55 -3.19 -3.70
CA HIS A 131 -18.38 -2.34 -2.53
C HIS A 131 -19.39 -1.19 -2.54
N ASP A 132 -19.69 -0.65 -1.36
CA ASP A 132 -20.34 0.65 -1.25
C ASP A 132 -19.44 1.74 -1.85
N VAL A 133 -20.05 2.78 -2.41
CA VAL A 133 -19.31 3.90 -3.01
C VAL A 133 -18.42 4.58 -1.95
N TYR A 134 -17.13 4.71 -2.28
CA TYR A 134 -16.16 5.44 -1.49
C TYR A 134 -16.04 6.88 -1.98
N PRO A 135 -15.96 7.88 -1.08
CA PRO A 135 -15.76 9.28 -1.46
C PRO A 135 -14.27 9.55 -1.73
N ILE A 136 -13.70 8.86 -2.72
CA ILE A 136 -12.30 8.97 -3.10
C ILE A 136 -12.10 9.86 -4.32
N GLU A 137 -10.99 10.60 -4.33
CA GLU A 137 -10.44 11.27 -5.52
C GLU A 137 -9.17 10.51 -5.94
N ILE A 138 -8.89 10.43 -7.23
CA ILE A 138 -7.72 9.72 -7.76
C ILE A 138 -6.97 10.66 -8.68
N ASN A 139 -5.68 10.84 -8.40
CA ASN A 139 -4.79 11.64 -9.23
C ASN A 139 -3.58 10.81 -9.67
N PHE A 140 -3.10 11.09 -10.88
CA PHE A 140 -1.95 10.44 -11.47
C PHE A 140 -0.88 11.47 -11.82
N TYR A 141 0.36 11.17 -11.48
CA TYR A 141 1.52 12.01 -11.77
C TYR A 141 2.62 11.16 -12.40
N GLU A 142 3.29 11.67 -13.43
CA GLU A 142 4.47 10.99 -13.97
C GLU A 142 5.65 11.19 -13.01
N ASP A 143 6.23 10.09 -12.53
CA ASP A 143 7.39 10.07 -11.65
C ASP A 143 8.22 8.80 -11.89
N LYS A 144 8.87 8.75 -13.06
CA LYS A 144 9.67 7.61 -13.54
C LYS A 144 10.81 7.20 -12.59
N GLU A 145 11.30 8.14 -11.81
CA GLU A 145 12.43 7.93 -10.89
C GLU A 145 11.98 7.73 -9.44
N TRP A 146 10.67 7.72 -9.19
CA TRP A 146 10.08 7.58 -7.86
C TRP A 146 10.57 8.63 -6.86
N THR A 147 10.76 9.86 -7.35
CA THR A 147 11.29 10.99 -6.59
C THR A 147 10.41 11.32 -5.37
N ASP A 148 9.10 11.12 -5.45
CA ASP A 148 8.19 11.35 -4.33
C ASP A 148 8.47 10.37 -3.18
N PHE A 149 8.60 9.08 -3.48
CA PHE A 149 8.85 8.08 -2.42
C PHE A 149 10.27 8.20 -1.87
N GLN A 150 11.25 8.56 -2.70
CA GLN A 150 12.60 8.86 -2.22
C GLN A 150 12.63 9.98 -1.18
N LYS A 151 11.83 11.04 -1.37
CA LYS A 151 11.71 12.13 -0.38
C LYS A 151 11.17 11.62 0.94
N VAL A 152 10.09 10.82 0.91
CA VAL A 152 9.55 10.18 2.12
C VAL A 152 10.62 9.36 2.84
N LEU A 153 11.36 8.51 2.13
CA LEU A 153 12.43 7.71 2.74
C LEU A 153 13.53 8.58 3.38
N ASN A 154 13.90 9.69 2.74
CA ASN A 154 14.92 10.60 3.27
C ASN A 154 14.43 11.35 4.51
N ASP A 155 13.18 11.83 4.51
CA ASP A 155 12.61 12.58 5.63
C ASP A 155 12.49 11.74 6.91
N PHE A 156 12.29 10.43 6.77
CA PHE A 156 12.22 9.50 7.89
C PHE A 156 13.56 8.86 8.26
N LYS A 157 14.60 8.98 7.43
CA LYS A 157 15.99 8.60 7.79
C LYS A 157 16.69 9.68 8.62
N ASN A 158 16.32 10.94 8.43
CA ASN A 158 16.97 12.09 9.05
C ASN A 158 16.32 12.54 10.37
N LYS A 159 15.43 11.72 10.95
CA LYS A 159 14.75 11.94 12.23
C LYS A 159 15.20 10.90 13.24
#